data_AF-A0A1B7UGF6-F1
#
_entry.id   AF-A0A1B7UGF6-F1
#
_cell.length_a   1.000
_cell.length_b   1.000
_cell.length_c   1.000
_cell.angle_alpha   90.00
_cell.angle_beta   90.00
_cell.angle_gamma   90.00
#
_symmetry.space_group_name_H-M   'P 1'
#
loop_
_entity.id
_entity.type
_entity.pdbx_description
1 polymer ?
#
loop_
_entity_poly.entity_id
_entity_poly.type
_entity_poly.pdbx_seq_one_letter_code
_entity_poly.pdbx_strand_id
1 'polypeptide(L)'
;MLEWSPERLLSWASSIGPYTSHWVHEFIRQPDHPAQAVRPCLAMLGQAKTYGKEWLEAACLRGYLTGANRLHNIRTMLKNGLERQSISQTKHDPL
;
A
#
# COMPACT_ATOMS: atom_id res chain seq x y z
N MET A 1 -7.68 2.31 24.27
CA MET A 1 -7.35 1.55 23.05
C MET A 1 -7.43 2.57 21.92
N LEU A 2 -6.32 2.96 21.28
CA LEU A 2 -6.39 3.96 20.20
C LEU A 2 -7.12 3.33 19.01
N GLU A 3 -8.37 3.73 18.81
CA GLU A 3 -9.14 3.35 17.63
C GLU A 3 -8.53 4.04 16.41
N TRP A 4 -8.13 3.24 15.43
CA TRP A 4 -7.60 3.75 14.17
C TRP A 4 -8.76 4.03 13.20
N SER A 5 -9.01 5.32 12.95
CA SER A 5 -10.01 5.76 11.98
C SER A 5 -9.48 5.69 10.53
N PRO A 6 -10.35 5.49 9.53
CA PRO A 6 -9.97 5.46 8.11
C PRO A 6 -9.23 6.74 7.67
N GLU A 7 -9.65 7.91 8.16
CA GLU A 7 -8.99 9.19 7.86
C GLU A 7 -7.53 9.25 8.36
N ARG A 8 -7.27 8.66 9.53
CA ARG A 8 -5.90 8.57 10.08
C ARG A 8 -5.02 7.64 9.26
N LEU A 9 -5.58 6.53 8.79
CA LEU A 9 -4.86 5.60 7.91
C LEU A 9 -4.50 6.29 6.59
N LEU A 10 -5.44 7.02 6.00
CA LEU A 10 -5.20 7.76 4.76
C LEU A 10 -4.14 8.85 4.96
N SER A 11 -4.23 9.63 6.03
CA SER A 11 -3.24 10.66 6.36
C SER A 11 -1.83 10.07 6.55
N TRP A 12 -1.72 8.93 7.23
CA TRP A 12 -0.44 8.25 7.38
C TRP A 12 0.08 7.71 6.04
N ALA A 13 -0.80 7.14 5.21
CA ALA A 13 -0.47 6.68 3.86
C ALA A 13 0.07 7.84 2.99
N SER A 14 -0.52 9.03 3.07
CA SER A 14 -0.06 10.23 2.35
C SER A 14 1.29 10.75 2.82
N SER A 15 1.67 10.48 4.07
CA SER A 15 3.03 10.76 4.56
C SER A 15 4.08 9.78 4.01
N ILE A 16 3.66 8.68 3.38
CA ILE A 16 4.55 7.69 2.73
C ILE A 16 4.63 7.98 1.24
N GLY A 17 3.48 8.14 0.56
CA GLY A 17 3.42 8.54 -0.84
C GLY A 17 2.05 8.37 -1.51
N PRO A 18 1.91 8.85 -2.75
CA PRO A 18 0.65 8.81 -3.51
C PRO A 18 0.12 7.39 -3.78
N TYR A 19 0.98 6.42 -4.15
CA TYR A 19 0.54 5.06 -4.47
C TYR A 19 0.16 4.28 -3.20
N THR A 20 0.85 4.50 -2.09
CA THR A 20 0.45 3.97 -0.77
C THR A 20 -0.91 4.53 -0.36
N SER A 21 -1.13 5.84 -0.56
CA SER A 21 -2.42 6.49 -0.28
C SER A 21 -3.54 5.93 -1.13
N HIS A 22 -3.29 5.79 -2.43
CA HIS A 22 -4.24 5.21 -3.36
C HIS A 22 -4.62 3.79 -2.95
N TRP A 23 -3.64 2.97 -2.55
CA TRP A 23 -3.89 1.63 -2.03
C TRP A 23 -4.84 1.64 -0.83
N VAL A 24 -4.53 2.46 0.18
CA VAL A 24 -5.33 2.56 1.40
C VAL A 24 -6.73 3.08 1.12
N HIS A 25 -6.85 4.09 0.26
CA HIS A 25 -8.14 4.64 -0.16
C HIS A 25 -9.02 3.59 -0.84
N GLU A 26 -8.47 2.86 -1.81
CA GLU A 26 -9.17 1.77 -2.50
C GLU A 26 -9.59 0.67 -1.54
N PHE A 27 -8.70 0.28 -0.61
CA PHE A 27 -8.96 -0.77 0.36
C PHE A 27 -10.09 -0.40 1.33
N ILE A 28 -10.12 0.85 1.81
CA ILE A 28 -11.16 1.36 2.72
C ILE A 28 -12.51 1.50 2.01
N ARG A 29 -12.52 1.83 0.72
CA ARG A 29 -13.75 1.97 -0.08
C ARG A 29 -14.39 0.65 -0.48
N GLN A 30 -13.69 -0.48 -0.33
CA GLN A 30 -14.27 -1.77 -0.66
C GLN A 30 -15.49 -2.06 0.25
N PRO A 31 -16.55 -2.67 -0.31
CA PRO A 31 -17.81 -2.92 0.40
C PRO A 31 -17.67 -3.94 1.56
N ASP A 32 -16.52 -4.60 1.66
CA ASP A 32 -16.17 -5.56 2.71
C ASP A 32 -15.84 -4.81 4.02
N HIS A 33 -16.88 -4.22 4.64
CA HIS A 33 -16.91 -3.49 5.92
C HIS A 33 -15.67 -2.61 6.26
N PRO A 34 -15.80 -1.27 6.34
CA PRO A 34 -14.68 -0.37 6.64
C PRO A 34 -13.95 -0.67 7.96
N ALA A 35 -14.62 -1.29 8.94
CA ALA A 35 -13.98 -1.76 10.18
C ALA A 35 -12.94 -2.88 9.94
N GLN A 36 -13.14 -3.73 8.93
CA GLN A 36 -12.22 -4.80 8.57
C GLN A 36 -11.01 -4.28 7.77
N ALA A 37 -11.14 -3.14 7.09
CA ALA A 37 -10.07 -2.49 6.33
C ALA A 37 -8.94 -1.94 7.22
N VAL A 38 -9.24 -1.62 8.49
CA VAL A 38 -8.27 -1.00 9.41
C VAL A 38 -7.05 -1.88 9.64
N ARG A 39 -7.25 -3.16 9.98
CA ARG A 39 -6.15 -4.10 10.30
C ARG A 39 -5.16 -4.32 9.13
N PRO A 40 -5.60 -4.62 7.90
CA PRO A 40 -4.70 -4.77 6.77
C PRO A 40 -4.00 -3.46 6.37
N CYS A 41 -4.68 -2.31 6.42
CA CYS A 41 -4.03 -1.01 6.20
C CYS A 41 -2.92 -0.75 7.23
N LEU A 42 -3.18 -1.02 8.51
CA LEU A 42 -2.15 -0.93 9.55
C LEU A 42 -0.98 -1.87 9.32
N ALA A 43 -1.26 -3.11 8.93
CA ALA A 43 -0.22 -4.08 8.62
C ALA A 43 0.67 -3.62 7.45
N MET A 44 0.07 -3.00 6.42
CA MET A 44 0.78 -2.45 5.28
C MET A 44 1.61 -1.22 5.66
N LEU A 45 1.00 -0.21 6.27
CA LEU A 45 1.65 1.04 6.67
C LEU A 45 2.76 0.79 7.70
N GLY A 46 2.59 -0.23 8.55
CA GLY A 46 3.61 -0.70 9.48
C GLY A 46 4.89 -1.17 8.81
N GLN A 47 4.84 -1.64 7.56
CA GLN A 47 6.04 -2.05 6.80
C GLN A 47 7.00 -0.86 6.56
N ALA A 48 6.50 0.38 6.54
CA ALA A 48 7.32 1.57 6.38
C ALA A 48 8.35 1.73 7.51
N LYS A 49 8.07 1.19 8.72
CA LYS A 49 9.02 1.20 9.84
C LYS A 49 10.16 0.21 9.65
N THR A 50 9.92 -0.88 8.91
CA THR A 50 10.91 -1.94 8.69
C THR A 50 11.74 -1.71 7.43
N TYR A 51 11.09 -1.30 6.33
CA TYR A 51 11.73 -1.16 5.02
C TYR A 51 11.97 0.29 4.61
N GLY A 52 11.43 1.26 5.35
CA GLY A 52 11.44 2.66 4.97
C GLY A 52 10.22 3.03 4.10
N LYS A 53 9.92 4.33 4.08
CA LYS A 53 8.77 4.88 3.33
C LYS A 53 8.95 4.73 1.82
N GLU A 54 10.15 5.05 1.33
CA GLU A 54 10.47 5.02 -0.10
C GLU A 54 10.31 3.62 -0.70
N TRP A 55 10.72 2.58 0.01
CA TRP A 55 10.64 1.20 -0.49
C TRP A 55 9.20 0.68 -0.44
N LEU A 56 8.44 1.02 0.61
CA LEU A 56 7.02 0.72 0.65
C LEU A 56 6.27 1.38 -0.50
N GLU A 57 6.58 2.64 -0.79
CA GLU A 57 5.96 3.37 -1.89
C GLU A 57 6.30 2.75 -3.25
N ALA A 58 7.57 2.40 -3.48
CA ALA A 58 8.00 1.71 -4.70
C ALA A 58 7.33 0.33 -4.87
N ALA A 59 7.11 -0.40 -3.77
CA ALA A 59 6.37 -1.66 -3.80
C ALA A 59 4.88 -1.45 -4.13
N CYS A 60 4.24 -0.43 -3.57
CA CYS A 60 2.85 -0.07 -3.89
C CYS A 60 2.71 0.35 -5.35
N LEU A 61 3.64 1.18 -5.86
CA LEU A 61 3.75 1.54 -7.26
C LEU A 61 3.88 0.31 -8.16
N ARG A 62 4.80 -0.60 -7.83
CA ARG A 62 4.97 -1.86 -8.58
C ARG A 62 3.69 -2.69 -8.56
N GLY A 63 3.06 -2.85 -7.40
CA GLY A 63 1.80 -3.58 -7.26
C GLY A 63 0.67 -2.98 -8.08
N TYR A 64 0.60 -1.65 -8.13
CA TYR A 64 -0.35 -0.91 -8.95
C TYR A 64 -0.14 -1.18 -10.45
N LEU A 65 1.09 -0.98 -10.94
CA LEU A 65 1.42 -1.09 -12.36
C LEU A 65 1.38 -2.53 -12.88
N THR A 66 1.65 -3.52 -12.02
CA THR A 66 1.58 -4.95 -12.37
C THR A 66 0.18 -5.55 -12.12
N GLY A 67 -0.72 -4.81 -11.48
CA GLY A 67 -2.01 -5.33 -11.01
C GLY A 67 -1.91 -6.23 -9.77
N ALA A 68 -0.72 -6.51 -9.26
CA ALA A 68 -0.48 -7.29 -8.06
C ALA A 68 -0.71 -6.47 -6.76
N ASN A 69 -1.81 -5.73 -6.69
CA ASN A 69 -2.09 -4.73 -5.65
C ASN A 69 -2.65 -5.31 -4.33
N ARG A 70 -2.44 -6.59 -4.03
CA ARG A 70 -2.92 -7.23 -2.79
C ARG A 70 -1.86 -7.13 -1.70
N LEU A 71 -2.27 -7.02 -0.43
CA LEU A 71 -1.34 -6.92 0.71
C LEU A 71 -0.25 -8.00 0.71
N HIS A 72 -0.61 -9.26 0.43
CA HIS A 72 0.37 -10.36 0.40
C HIS A 72 1.43 -10.18 -0.70
N ASN A 73 1.03 -9.64 -1.86
CA ASN A 73 1.93 -9.36 -2.98
C ASN A 73 2.91 -8.25 -2.61
N ILE A 74 2.41 -7.12 -2.07
CA ILE A 74 3.27 -6.01 -1.62
C ILE A 74 4.29 -6.49 -0.58
N ARG A 75 3.85 -7.28 0.41
CA ARG A 75 4.75 -7.86 1.41
C ARG A 75 5.79 -8.80 0.81
N THR A 76 5.39 -9.58 -0.20
CA THR A 76 6.30 -10.50 -0.91
C THR A 76 7.31 -9.72 -1.76
N MET A 77 6.88 -8.63 -2.40
CA MET A 77 7.77 -7.72 -3.13
C MET A 77 8.83 -7.14 -2.20
N LEU A 78 8.42 -6.55 -1.07
CA LEU A 78 9.32 -5.99 -0.06
C LEU A 78 10.28 -7.03 0.52
N LYS A 79 9.79 -8.24 0.79
CA LYS A 79 10.63 -9.32 1.31
C LYS A 79 11.71 -9.74 0.32
N ASN A 80 11.39 -9.76 -0.96
CA ASN A 80 12.27 -10.23 -2.03
C ASN A 80 13.03 -9.10 -2.74
N GLY A 81 12.83 -7.84 -2.34
CA GLY A 81 13.43 -6.67 -2.98
C GLY A 81 12.96 -6.43 -4.42
N LEU A 82 11.74 -6.89 -4.77
CA LEU A 82 11.24 -6.81 -6.14
C LEU A 82 10.95 -5.37 -6.56
N GLU A 83 10.69 -4.45 -5.63
CA GLU A 83 10.44 -3.04 -5.93
C GLU A 83 11.59 -2.35 -6.69
N ARG A 84 12.81 -2.89 -6.61
CA ARG A 84 14.00 -2.35 -7.30
C ARG A 84 14.22 -2.88 -8.70
N GLN A 85 13.46 -3.89 -9.11
CA GLN A 85 13.65 -4.53 -10.41
C GLN A 85 12.92 -3.75 -11.50
N SER A 86 13.45 -3.75 -12.73
CA SER A 86 12.74 -3.17 -13.87
C SER A 86 11.36 -3.83 -14.05
N ILE A 87 10.33 -3.01 -14.20
CA ILE A 87 8.98 -3.45 -14.54
C ILE A 87 8.79 -3.35 -16.05
N SER A 88 8.56 -4.47 -16.72
CA SER A 88 8.03 -4.50 -18.09
C SER A 88 6.54 -4.13 -18.00
N GLN A 89 6.17 -2.88 -18.32
CA GLN A 89 4.87 -2.29 -18.01
C GLN A 89 3.70 -2.81 -18.85
N THR A 90 2.51 -3.01 -18.23
CA THR A 90 1.23 -3.34 -18.90
C THR A 90 0.06 -2.39 -18.51
N LYS A 91 0.17 -1.58 -17.45
CA LYS A 91 -0.82 -0.55 -17.10
C LYS A 91 -0.26 0.86 -17.30
N HIS A 92 -1.08 1.75 -17.87
CA HIS A 92 -0.80 3.19 -17.95
C HIS A 92 -0.89 3.80 -16.54
N ASP A 93 0.07 4.63 -16.16
CA ASP A 93 0.06 5.38 -14.90
C ASP A 93 -0.97 6.52 -14.99
N PRO A 94 -2.01 6.57 -14.15
CA PRO A 94 -3.06 7.57 -14.23
C PRO A 94 -3.05 8.58 -13.06
N LEU A 95 -1.98 8.62 -12.26
CA LEU A 95 -1.84 9.50 -11.08
C LEU A 95 -0.89 10.66 -11.33
#